data_AF-A0A6M0BI52-F1
#
_entry.id   AF-A0A6M0BI52-F1
#
_cell.length_a   1.000
_cell.length_b   1.000
_cell.length_c   1.000
_cell.angle_alpha   90.00
_cell.angle_beta   90.00
_cell.angle_gamma   90.00
#
_symmetry.space_group_name_H-M   'P 1'
#
loop_
_entity.id
_entity.type
_entity.pdbx_description
1 polymer ?
#
loop_
_entity_poly.entity_id
_entity_poly.type
_entity_poly.pdbx_seq_one_letter_code
_entity_poly.pdbx_strand_id
1 'polypeptide(L)'
;TDRVALWRLRQSNPLRKSSGGRKKLDVEEARSLVLIICHLAKDHQELIRRAVALLEQMTQQNSEPHRAALLGDYLDNFNNTYRERMTQEEKVSTDSLKQLALKLLIKLLFYSGAKGHQRLWLALLGKVS
;
A
#
# COMPACT_ATOMS: atom_id res chain seq x y z
N THR A 1 11.47 -14.54 -17.48
CA THR A 1 10.69 -13.66 -18.38
C THR A 1 9.74 -12.71 -17.61
N ASP A 2 9.65 -12.87 -16.29
CA ASP A 2 8.70 -12.19 -15.38
C ASP A 2 8.99 -10.72 -15.03
N ARG A 3 10.25 -10.29 -15.08
CA ARG A 3 10.63 -8.92 -14.67
C ARG A 3 10.00 -7.85 -15.58
N VAL A 4 9.86 -8.14 -16.88
CA VAL A 4 9.25 -7.23 -17.85
C VAL A 4 7.73 -7.14 -17.66
N ALA A 5 7.09 -8.26 -17.33
CA ALA A 5 5.65 -8.29 -17.01
C ALA A 5 5.35 -7.49 -15.74
N LEU A 6 6.11 -7.71 -14.66
CA LEU A 6 6.01 -6.92 -13.43
C LEU A 6 6.31 -5.43 -13.68
N TRP A 7 7.27 -5.11 -14.56
CA TRP A 7 7.59 -3.73 -14.90
C TRP A 7 6.44 -3.03 -15.65
N ARG A 8 5.85 -3.68 -16.67
CA ARG A 8 4.69 -3.14 -17.41
C ARG A 8 3.46 -2.97 -16.54
N LEU A 9 3.21 -3.93 -15.67
CA LEU A 9 2.11 -3.92 -14.72
C LEU A 9 2.20 -2.73 -13.74
N ARG A 10 3.41 -2.38 -13.29
CA ARG A 10 3.65 -1.19 -12.47
C ARG A 10 3.42 0.14 -13.23
N GLN A 11 3.41 0.16 -14.57
CA GLN A 11 3.20 1.38 -15.39
C GLN A 11 1.72 1.66 -15.71
N SER A 12 0.80 0.83 -15.23
CA SER A 12 -0.65 0.99 -15.45
C SER A 12 -1.30 2.08 -14.59
N ASN A 13 -0.66 2.52 -13.50
CA ASN A 13 -1.18 3.59 -12.65
C ASN A 13 -1.03 4.95 -13.35
N PRO A 14 -2.13 5.66 -13.67
CA PRO A 14 -2.09 6.94 -14.37
C PRO A 14 -1.31 8.04 -13.63
N LEU A 15 -1.23 7.96 -12.30
CA LEU A 15 -0.55 8.93 -11.43
C LEU A 15 0.95 8.67 -11.26
N ARG A 16 1.49 7.62 -11.88
CA ARG A 16 2.90 7.23 -11.72
C ARG A 16 3.77 7.93 -12.76
N LYS A 17 4.97 8.37 -12.37
CA LYS A 17 6.00 8.85 -13.32
C LYS A 17 6.35 7.71 -14.28
N SER A 18 6.02 7.86 -15.56
CA SER A 18 6.31 6.89 -16.60
C SER A 18 6.99 7.57 -17.79
N SER A 19 8.08 6.97 -18.28
CA SER A 19 8.78 7.36 -19.50
C SER A 19 8.35 6.54 -20.73
N GLY A 20 7.35 5.66 -20.61
CA GLY A 20 6.87 4.78 -21.68
C GLY A 20 5.35 4.61 -21.68
N GLY A 21 4.79 4.24 -22.84
CA GLY A 21 3.35 4.15 -23.08
C GLY A 21 2.56 3.38 -22.01
N ARG A 22 1.37 3.90 -21.67
CA ARG A 22 0.48 3.36 -20.64
C ARG A 22 -0.32 2.18 -21.20
N LYS A 23 -0.07 0.95 -20.73
CA LYS A 23 -0.95 -0.19 -20.96
C LYS A 23 -1.96 -0.28 -19.80
N LYS A 24 -3.24 -0.48 -20.10
CA LYS A 24 -4.26 -0.77 -19.08
C LYS A 24 -3.93 -2.10 -18.38
N LEU A 25 -4.10 -2.14 -17.06
CA LEU A 25 -3.96 -3.34 -16.25
C LEU A 25 -5.07 -4.33 -16.62
N ASP A 26 -4.70 -5.56 -16.99
CA ASP A 26 -5.68 -6.61 -17.24
C ASP A 26 -6.10 -7.34 -15.94
N VAL A 27 -7.20 -8.09 -15.97
CA VAL A 27 -7.77 -8.81 -14.83
C VAL A 27 -6.80 -9.83 -14.25
N GLU A 28 -6.11 -10.60 -15.09
CA GLU A 28 -5.11 -11.60 -14.64
C GLU A 28 -3.88 -10.95 -14.02
N GLU A 29 -3.48 -9.81 -14.56
CA GLU A 29 -2.43 -8.95 -14.03
C GLU A 29 -2.82 -8.42 -12.62
N ALA A 30 -4.06 -7.96 -12.45
CA ALA A 30 -4.61 -7.54 -11.16
C ALA A 30 -4.67 -8.70 -10.15
N ARG A 31 -5.10 -9.91 -10.57
CA ARG A 31 -5.11 -11.12 -9.72
C ARG A 31 -3.72 -11.46 -9.24
N SER A 32 -2.73 -11.42 -10.13
CA SER A 32 -1.33 -11.70 -9.80
C SER A 32 -0.79 -10.73 -8.76
N LEU A 33 -1.09 -9.43 -8.90
CA LEU A 33 -0.75 -8.41 -7.90
C LEU A 33 -1.34 -8.68 -6.53
N VAL A 34 -2.62 -9.06 -6.48
CA VAL A 34 -3.33 -9.38 -5.23
C VAL A 34 -2.63 -10.51 -4.50
N LEU A 35 -2.26 -11.58 -5.22
CA LEU A 35 -1.54 -12.71 -4.64
C LEU A 35 -0.17 -12.30 -4.10
N ILE A 36 0.60 -11.50 -4.86
CA ILE A 36 1.91 -11.00 -4.43
C ILE A 36 1.77 -10.15 -3.16
N ILE A 37 0.80 -9.23 -3.11
CA ILE A 37 0.56 -8.37 -1.95
C ILE A 37 0.19 -9.22 -0.73
N CYS A 38 -0.71 -10.18 -0.89
CA CYS A 38 -1.11 -11.07 0.22
C CYS A 38 0.05 -11.94 0.70
N HIS A 39 0.88 -12.44 -0.20
CA HIS A 39 2.06 -13.22 0.15
C HIS A 39 3.06 -12.38 0.97
N LEU A 40 3.43 -11.19 0.48
CA LEU A 40 4.33 -10.28 1.19
C LEU A 40 3.76 -9.82 2.54
N ALA A 41 2.45 -9.55 2.60
CA ALA A 41 1.78 -9.17 3.84
C ALA A 41 1.77 -10.31 4.87
N LYS A 42 1.68 -11.57 4.41
CA LYS A 42 1.80 -12.74 5.28
C LYS A 42 3.23 -12.91 5.80
N ASP A 43 4.24 -12.73 4.96
CA ASP A 43 5.65 -12.83 5.37
C ASP A 43 6.03 -11.76 6.41
N HIS A 44 5.42 -10.57 6.31
CA HIS A 44 5.65 -9.46 7.23
C HIS A 44 4.54 -9.34 8.30
N GLN A 45 3.75 -10.39 8.53
CA GLN A 45 2.55 -10.32 9.37
C GLN A 45 2.85 -9.86 10.80
N GLU A 46 3.91 -10.38 11.42
CA GLU A 46 4.30 -9.99 12.78
C GLU A 46 4.66 -8.50 12.88
N LEU A 47 5.43 -7.98 11.92
CA LEU A 47 5.79 -6.57 11.86
C LEU A 47 4.54 -5.69 11.67
N ILE A 48 3.63 -6.10 10.78
CA ILE A 48 2.37 -5.39 10.53
C ILE A 48 1.50 -5.38 11.80
N ARG A 49 1.36 -6.51 12.49
CA ARG A 49 0.62 -6.61 13.77
C ARG A 49 1.21 -5.68 14.82
N ARG A 50 2.53 -5.70 15.00
CA ARG A 50 3.23 -4.83 15.95
C ARG A 50 3.03 -3.35 15.62
N ALA A 51 3.12 -2.97 14.35
CA ALA A 51 2.90 -1.60 13.92
C ALA A 51 1.46 -1.13 14.15
N VAL A 52 0.46 -1.97 13.88
CA VAL A 52 -0.95 -1.64 14.14
C VAL A 52 -1.25 -1.55 15.64
N ALA A 53 -0.75 -2.49 16.45
CA ALA A 53 -0.92 -2.42 17.91
C ALA A 53 -0.30 -1.14 18.49
N LEU A 54 0.87 -0.73 17.98
CA LEU A 54 1.52 0.52 18.36
C LEU A 54 0.69 1.74 17.93
N LEU A 55 0.07 1.70 16.75
CA LEU A 55 -0.82 2.76 16.27
C LEU A 55 -2.06 2.91 17.16
N GLU A 56 -2.67 1.79 17.56
CA GLU A 56 -3.79 1.78 18.51
C GLU A 56 -3.38 2.38 19.86
N GLN A 57 -2.22 1.99 20.39
CA GLN A 57 -1.68 2.53 21.63
C GLN A 57 -1.44 4.06 21.56
N MET A 58 -0.80 4.55 20.49
CA MET A 58 -0.58 5.99 20.32
C MET A 58 -1.89 6.76 20.23
N THR A 59 -2.88 6.20 19.55
CA THR A 59 -4.22 6.78 19.42
C THR A 59 -4.92 6.87 20.77
N GLN A 60 -4.86 5.81 21.59
CA GLN A 60 -5.41 5.79 22.95
C GLN A 60 -4.74 6.82 23.87
N GLN A 61 -3.45 7.08 23.66
CA GLN A 61 -2.68 8.07 24.41
C GLN A 61 -2.84 9.50 23.87
N ASN A 62 -3.65 9.69 22.82
CA ASN A 62 -3.79 10.96 22.09
C ASN A 62 -2.42 11.53 21.64
N SER A 63 -1.50 10.62 21.32
CA SER A 63 -0.14 10.92 20.89
C SER A 63 -0.02 10.74 19.38
N GLU A 64 0.85 11.56 18.79
CA GLU A 64 1.10 11.52 17.37
C GLU A 64 1.82 10.23 16.95
N PRO A 65 1.30 9.47 15.95
CA PRO A 65 1.88 8.18 15.54
C PRO A 65 3.36 8.24 15.16
N HIS A 66 3.82 9.34 14.55
CA HIS A 66 5.20 9.51 14.11
C HIS A 66 6.21 9.63 15.27
N ARG A 67 5.74 9.84 16.51
CA ARG A 67 6.62 9.88 17.70
C ARG A 67 7.13 8.50 18.08
N ALA A 68 6.43 7.44 17.68
CA ALA A 68 6.90 6.09 17.89
C ALA A 68 7.83 5.70 16.72
N ALA A 69 9.08 5.33 17.02
CA ALA A 69 10.13 5.11 16.00
C ALA A 69 9.67 4.21 14.84
N LEU A 70 9.06 3.06 15.13
CA LEU A 70 8.56 2.12 14.12
C LEU A 70 7.53 2.76 13.16
N LEU A 71 6.63 3.60 13.69
CA LEU A 71 5.60 4.26 12.87
C LEU A 71 6.17 5.48 12.14
N GLY A 72 7.11 6.20 12.75
CA GLY A 72 7.87 7.27 12.10
C GLY A 72 8.61 6.75 10.87
N ASP A 73 9.43 5.71 11.05
CA ASP A 73 10.19 5.08 9.96
C ASP A 73 9.28 4.57 8.84
N TYR A 74 8.13 3.98 9.20
CA TYR A 74 7.14 3.54 8.22
C TYR A 74 6.58 4.70 7.39
N LEU A 75 6.18 5.80 8.06
CA LEU A 75 5.61 6.98 7.41
C LEU A 75 6.63 7.67 6.50
N ASP A 76 7.89 7.77 6.94
CA ASP A 76 8.96 8.38 6.16
C ASP A 76 9.28 7.55 4.93
N ASN A 77 9.42 6.23 5.08
CA ASN A 77 9.63 5.33 3.93
C ASN A 77 8.46 5.35 2.95
N PHE A 78 7.22 5.41 3.45
CA PHE A 78 6.04 5.54 2.60
C PHE A 78 6.06 6.85 1.81
N ASN A 79 6.29 7.97 2.48
CA ASN A 79 6.34 9.31 1.87
C ASN A 79 7.44 9.40 0.81
N ASN A 80 8.64 8.91 1.11
CA ASN A 80 9.77 8.89 0.18
C ASN A 80 9.44 8.03 -1.05
N THR A 81 8.92 6.82 -0.84
CA THR A 81 8.53 5.91 -1.93
C THR A 81 7.42 6.51 -2.81
N TYR A 82 6.43 7.18 -2.19
CA TYR A 82 5.34 7.83 -2.92
C TYR A 82 5.86 8.96 -3.82
N ARG A 83 6.65 9.88 -3.24
CA ARG A 83 7.19 11.06 -3.95
C ARG A 83 8.15 10.70 -5.07
N GLU A 84 8.96 9.67 -4.87
CA GLU A 84 9.85 9.15 -5.91
C GLU A 84 9.03 8.68 -7.12
N ARG A 85 7.93 7.96 -6.86
CA ARG A 85 7.20 7.21 -7.89
C ARG A 85 6.02 7.94 -8.53
N MET A 86 5.32 8.83 -7.82
CA MET A 86 4.13 9.54 -8.34
C MET A 86 4.49 10.86 -9.01
N THR A 87 3.75 11.25 -10.05
CA THR A 87 3.91 12.55 -10.70
C THR A 87 3.55 13.67 -9.71
N GLN A 88 4.28 14.78 -9.76
CA GLN A 88 4.06 15.92 -8.87
C GLN A 88 2.83 16.77 -9.24
N GLU A 89 2.09 16.38 -10.27
CA GLU A 89 0.91 17.11 -10.77
C GLU A 89 -0.22 17.15 -9.74
N GLU A 90 -0.35 16.12 -8.90
CA GLU A 90 -1.19 16.16 -7.71
C GLU A 90 -0.36 16.62 -6.50
N LYS A 91 -0.58 17.87 -6.05
CA LYS A 91 -0.09 18.35 -4.75
C LYS A 91 -0.85 17.65 -3.62
N VAL A 92 -0.51 16.38 -3.34
CA VAL A 92 -1.03 15.67 -2.18
C VAL A 92 -0.33 16.21 -0.93
N SER A 93 -1.11 16.65 0.05
CA SER A 93 -0.57 17.15 1.31
C SER A 93 0.11 16.04 2.11
N THR A 94 1.09 16.40 2.95
CA THR A 94 1.77 15.45 3.84
C THR A 94 0.79 14.74 4.78
N ASP A 95 -0.26 15.44 5.25
CA ASP A 95 -1.28 14.84 6.11
C ASP A 95 -2.11 13.79 5.36
N SER A 96 -2.53 14.09 4.11
CA SER A 96 -3.24 13.12 3.28
C SER A 96 -2.39 11.87 3.00
N LEU A 97 -1.07 12.03 2.78
CA LEU A 97 -0.16 10.89 2.62
C LEU A 97 -0.01 10.07 3.91
N LYS A 98 0.09 10.74 5.07
CA LYS A 98 0.11 10.08 6.38
C LYS A 98 -1.17 9.27 6.60
N GLN A 99 -2.34 9.86 6.37
CA GLN A 99 -3.63 9.16 6.48
C GLN A 99 -3.72 7.96 5.52
N LEU A 100 -3.24 8.13 4.28
CA LEU A 100 -3.20 7.06 3.29
C LEU A 100 -2.29 5.91 3.74
N ALA A 101 -1.10 6.22 4.26
CA ALA A 101 -0.15 5.25 4.77
C ALA A 101 -0.75 4.44 5.92
N LEU A 102 -1.30 5.11 6.95
CA LEU A 102 -1.91 4.45 8.10
C LEU A 102 -3.11 3.58 7.69
N LYS A 103 -3.96 4.09 6.79
CA LYS A 103 -5.08 3.31 6.24
C LYS A 103 -4.60 2.08 5.48
N LEU A 104 -3.50 2.19 4.73
CA LEU A 104 -2.90 1.06 4.03
C LEU A 104 -2.31 0.03 5.01
N LEU A 105 -1.63 0.48 6.06
CA LEU A 105 -1.08 -0.38 7.11
C LEU A 105 -2.18 -1.24 7.76
N ILE A 106 -3.30 -0.63 8.12
CA ILE A 106 -4.47 -1.33 8.66
C ILE A 106 -5.04 -2.33 7.65
N LYS A 107 -5.15 -1.95 6.36
CA LYS A 107 -5.60 -2.86 5.30
C LYS A 107 -4.67 -4.07 5.15
N LEU A 108 -3.35 -3.87 5.19
CA LEU A 108 -2.35 -4.94 5.10
C LEU A 108 -2.49 -5.94 6.25
N LEU A 109 -2.85 -5.49 7.46
CA LEU A 109 -3.17 -6.39 8.57
C LEU A 109 -4.29 -7.36 8.19
N PHE A 110 -5.38 -6.88 7.60
CA PHE A 110 -6.48 -7.73 7.16
C PHE A 110 -6.11 -8.66 5.99
N TYR A 111 -5.20 -8.21 5.12
CA TYR A 111 -4.74 -9.01 3.97
C TYR A 111 -3.67 -10.04 4.33
N SER A 112 -2.98 -9.90 5.47
CA SER A 112 -2.05 -10.90 6.01
C SER A 112 -2.73 -12.15 6.58
N GLY A 113 -4.05 -12.09 6.82
CA GLY A 113 -4.83 -13.20 7.38
C GLY A 113 -5.19 -14.29 6.36
N ALA A 114 -5.65 -15.45 6.85
CA ALA A 114 -5.96 -16.63 6.01
C ALA A 114 -6.93 -16.38 4.84
N LYS A 115 -7.86 -15.41 4.97
CA LYS A 115 -8.82 -14.99 3.92
C LYS A 115 -8.47 -13.63 3.28
N GLY A 116 -7.24 -13.18 3.41
CA GLY A 116 -6.79 -11.86 2.97
C GLY A 116 -6.94 -11.63 1.46
N HIS A 117 -6.66 -12.67 0.66
CA HIS A 117 -6.79 -12.64 -0.81
C HIS A 117 -8.23 -12.40 -1.28
N GLN A 118 -9.22 -13.09 -0.69
CA GLN A 118 -10.64 -12.88 -0.97
C GLN A 118 -11.07 -11.45 -0.62
N ARG A 119 -10.65 -10.93 0.54
CA ARG A 119 -10.98 -9.57 0.98
C ARG A 119 -10.38 -8.50 0.08
N LEU A 120 -9.13 -8.68 -0.36
CA LEU A 120 -8.47 -7.75 -1.26
C LEU A 120 -9.11 -7.78 -2.65
N TRP A 121 -9.41 -8.97 -3.18
CA TRP A 121 -10.10 -9.12 -4.46
C TRP A 121 -11.48 -8.46 -4.46
N LEU A 122 -12.29 -8.67 -3.41
CA LEU A 122 -13.58 -8.02 -3.25
C LEU A 122 -13.45 -6.49 -3.10
N ALA A 123 -12.43 -5.99 -2.40
CA ALA A 123 -12.20 -4.55 -2.27
C ALA A 123 -11.80 -3.88 -3.59
N LEU A 124 -11.15 -4.62 -4.50
CA LEU A 124 -10.81 -4.12 -5.84
C LEU A 124 -12.03 -4.12 -6.77
N LEU A 125 -12.86 -5.17 -6.72
CA LEU A 125 -14.07 -5.27 -7.55
C LEU A 125 -15.23 -4.41 -7.04
N GLY A 126 -15.42 -4.32 -5.72
CA GLY A 126 -16.54 -3.59 -5.10
C GLY A 126 -16.44 -2.06 -5.16
N LYS A 127 -15.37 -1.51 -5.72
CA LYS A 127 -15.25 -0.08 -6.05
C LYS A 127 -15.63 0.25 -7.50
N VAL A 128 -16.01 -0.75 -8.29
CA VAL A 128 -16.59 -0.58 -9.63
C VAL A 128 -18.11 -0.75 -9.49
N SER A 129 -18.77 0.24 -8.89
CA SER A 129 -20.22 0.40 -9.00
C SER A 129 -20.60 1.86 -8.83
#